data_AF-A0A1F6BIR7-F1
#
_entry.id   AF-A0A1F6BIR7-F1
#
_cell.length_a   1.000
_cell.length_b   1.000
_cell.length_c   1.000
_cell.angle_alpha   90.00
_cell.angle_beta   90.00
_cell.angle_gamma   90.00
#
_symmetry.space_group_name_H-M   'P 1'
#
loop_
_entity.id
_entity.type
_entity.pdbx_description
1 polymer ?
#
loop_
_entity_poly.entity_id
_entity_poly.type
_entity_poly.pdbx_seq_one_letter_code
_entity_poly.pdbx_strand_id
1 'polypeptide(L)'
;MQKKLQALYLNNKLIVWAAAVSVVLALGVLLKVKDEVTRFTLIMPIFAGFILFAILITPDEELEDEQPQATKSTPVYHKRTRKSR
;
A
#
# COMPACT_ATOMS: atom_id res chain seq x y z
N MET A 1 -21.24 12.10 5.07
CA MET A 1 -20.43 11.12 4.31
C MET A 1 -20.47 11.34 2.80
N GLN A 2 -21.63 11.55 2.16
CA GLN A 2 -21.73 11.71 0.68
C GLN A 2 -20.87 12.84 0.08
N LYS A 3 -20.78 14.01 0.73
CA LYS A 3 -20.00 15.15 0.23
C LYS A 3 -18.48 14.91 0.18
N LYS A 4 -17.93 14.10 1.09
CA LYS A 4 -16.49 13.76 1.12
C LYS A 4 -16.12 12.77 0.01
N LEU A 5 -17.01 11.81 -0.28
CA LEU A 5 -16.84 10.85 -1.38
C LEU A 5 -16.92 11.55 -2.74
N GLN A 6 -17.84 12.50 -2.91
CA GLN A 6 -17.92 13.31 -4.14
C GLN A 6 -16.69 14.21 -4.33
N ALA A 7 -16.15 14.79 -3.25
CA ALA A 7 -14.93 15.60 -3.32
C ALA A 7 -13.70 14.77 -3.74
N LEU A 8 -13.51 13.58 -3.15
CA LEU A 8 -12.45 12.64 -3.57
C LEU A 8 -12.63 12.18 -5.02
N TYR A 9 -13.88 11.90 -5.43
CA TYR A 9 -14.18 11.52 -6.81
C TYR A 9 -13.91 12.64 -7.81
N LEU A 10 -14.10 13.91 -7.43
CA LEU A 10 -13.85 15.05 -8.31
C LEU A 10 -12.38 15.45 -8.36
N ASN A 11 -11.65 15.33 -7.24
CA ASN A 11 -10.23 15.70 -7.16
C ASN A 11 -9.29 14.68 -7.81
N ASN A 12 -9.59 13.38 -7.75
CA ASN A 12 -8.67 12.38 -8.33
C ASN A 12 -9.39 11.15 -8.90
N LYS A 13 -10.18 11.37 -9.96
CA LYS A 13 -10.93 10.31 -10.69
C LYS A 13 -10.06 9.11 -11.06
N LEU A 14 -8.81 9.35 -11.43
CA LEU A 14 -7.86 8.33 -11.87
C LEU A 14 -7.50 7.37 -10.74
N ILE A 15 -7.24 7.88 -9.53
CA ILE A 15 -6.95 7.06 -8.34
C ILE A 15 -8.17 6.21 -7.97
N VAL A 16 -9.38 6.77 -8.01
CA VAL A 16 -10.60 6.03 -7.65
C VAL A 16 -10.87 4.91 -8.64
N TRP A 17 -10.68 5.17 -9.93
CA TRP A 17 -10.77 4.13 -10.97
C TRP A 17 -9.67 3.07 -10.82
N ALA A 18 -8.43 3.47 -10.57
CA ALA A 18 -7.33 2.53 -10.33
C ALA A 18 -7.59 1.64 -9.12
N ALA A 19 -8.13 2.20 -8.03
CA ALA A 19 -8.53 1.46 -6.84
C ALA A 19 -9.67 0.47 -7.13
N ALA A 20 -10.69 0.90 -7.90
CA ALA A 20 -11.78 0.02 -8.28
C ALA A 20 -11.29 -1.15 -9.14
N VAL A 21 -10.43 -0.89 -10.13
CA VAL A 21 -9.86 -1.91 -11.01
C VAL A 21 -8.97 -2.89 -10.25
N SER A 22 -8.11 -2.40 -9.34
CA SER A 22 -7.23 -3.25 -8.56
C SER A 22 -8.00 -4.21 -7.65
N VAL A 23 -9.09 -3.75 -7.02
CA VAL A 23 -9.98 -4.58 -6.20
C VAL A 23 -10.67 -5.65 -7.04
N VAL A 24 -11.19 -5.29 -8.22
CA VAL A 24 -11.84 -6.26 -9.12
C VAL A 24 -10.86 -7.33 -9.57
N LEU A 25 -9.62 -6.96 -9.93
CA LEU A 25 -8.58 -7.92 -10.31
C LEU A 25 -8.18 -8.82 -9.14
N ALA A 26 -8.00 -8.26 -7.94
CA ALA A 26 -7.66 -9.04 -6.75
C ALA A 26 -8.76 -10.07 -6.41
N LEU A 27 -10.03 -9.67 -6.44
CA LEU A 27 -11.15 -10.59 -6.26
C LEU A 27 -11.24 -11.63 -7.37
N GLY A 28 -10.98 -11.22 -8.62
CA GLY A 28 -10.90 -12.14 -9.76
C GLY A 28 -9.86 -13.24 -9.56
N VAL A 29 -8.66 -12.89 -9.09
CA VAL A 29 -7.60 -13.85 -8.74
C VAL A 29 -8.05 -14.75 -7.58
N LEU A 30 -8.65 -14.16 -6.54
CA LEU A 30 -9.10 -14.90 -5.36
C LEU A 30 -10.15 -15.97 -5.69
N LEU A 31 -11.02 -15.70 -6.65
CA LEU A 31 -12.08 -16.61 -7.09
C LEU A 31 -11.61 -17.62 -8.14
N LYS A 32 -10.69 -17.24 -9.04
CA LYS A 32 -10.22 -18.11 -10.14
C LYS A 32 -9.08 -19.05 -9.75
N VAL A 33 -8.20 -18.61 -8.85
CA VAL A 33 -7.01 -19.37 -8.47
C VAL A 33 -7.27 -20.08 -7.15
N LYS A 34 -7.16 -21.41 -7.13
CA LYS A 34 -7.39 -22.24 -5.94
C LYS A 34 -6.12 -22.44 -5.09
N ASP A 35 -4.95 -22.29 -5.69
CA ASP A 35 -3.69 -22.41 -4.96
C ASP A 35 -3.42 -21.13 -4.15
N GLU A 36 -2.99 -21.28 -2.90
CA GLU A 36 -2.77 -20.14 -1.99
C GLU A 36 -1.50 -19.36 -2.36
N VAL A 37 -0.41 -20.06 -2.67
CA VAL A 37 0.87 -19.44 -3.01
C VAL A 37 0.73 -18.63 -4.30
N THR A 38 0.13 -19.24 -5.33
CA THR A 38 -0.09 -18.57 -6.61
C THR A 38 -1.03 -17.36 -6.47
N ARG A 39 -2.03 -17.41 -5.58
CA ARG A 39 -2.89 -16.26 -5.28
C ARG A 39 -2.08 -15.09 -4.75
N PHE A 40 -1.21 -15.32 -3.75
CA PHE A 40 -0.37 -14.27 -3.19
C PHE A 40 0.63 -13.72 -4.21
N THR A 41 1.25 -14.59 -5.00
CA THR A 41 2.19 -14.17 -6.06
C THR A 41 1.53 -13.30 -7.13
N LEU A 42 0.25 -13.52 -7.44
CA LEU A 42 -0.48 -12.72 -8.44
C LEU A 42 -1.06 -11.43 -7.85
N ILE A 43 -1.49 -11.46 -6.58
CA ILE A 43 -2.04 -10.30 -5.88
C ILE A 43 -0.94 -9.27 -5.54
N MET A 44 0.27 -9.72 -5.19
CA MET A 44 1.36 -8.83 -4.78
C MET A 44 1.75 -7.80 -5.86
N PRO A 45 1.95 -8.16 -7.14
CA PRO A 45 2.17 -7.20 -8.22
C PRO A 45 1.01 -6.24 -8.43
N ILE A 46 -0.24 -6.68 -8.24
CA ILE A 46 -1.43 -5.82 -8.37
C ILE A 46 -1.39 -4.72 -7.30
N PHE A 47 -1.07 -5.08 -6.05
CA PHE A 47 -0.89 -4.09 -4.97
C PHE A 47 0.30 -3.18 -5.21
N ALA A 48 1.46 -3.73 -5.58
CA ALA A 48 2.66 -2.93 -5.86
C ALA A 48 2.42 -1.94 -7.01
N GLY A 49 1.75 -2.37 -8.08
CA GLY A 49 1.38 -1.51 -9.21
C GLY A 49 0.40 -0.41 -8.81
N PHE A 50 -0.59 -0.71 -7.96
CA PHE A 50 -1.51 0.30 -7.45
C PHE A 50 -0.82 1.34 -6.57
N ILE A 51 0.06 0.93 -5.66
CA ILE A 51 0.81 1.84 -4.79
C ILE A 51 1.75 2.72 -5.61
N LEU A 52 2.49 2.13 -6.57
CA LEU A 52 3.36 2.88 -7.47
C LEU A 52 2.57 3.91 -8.29
N PHE A 53 1.42 3.51 -8.82
CA PHE A 53 0.53 4.41 -9.56
C PHE A 53 0.00 5.54 -8.67
N ALA A 54 -0.38 5.23 -7.42
CA ALA A 54 -0.83 6.22 -6.46
C ALA A 54 0.27 7.26 -6.20
N ILE A 55 1.49 6.83 -5.88
CA ILE A 55 2.62 7.75 -5.63
C ILE A 55 2.93 8.62 -6.85
N LEU A 56 2.81 8.08 -8.07
CA LEU A 56 3.08 8.85 -9.30
C LEU A 56 2.03 9.93 -9.61
N ILE A 57 0.81 9.79 -9.10
CA ILE A 57 -0.31 10.67 -9.43
C ILE A 57 -0.79 11.51 -8.25
N THR A 58 -0.33 11.20 -7.04
CA THR A 58 -0.52 12.04 -5.86
C THR A 58 0.38 13.28 -6.00
N PRO A 59 -0.17 14.50 -5.92
CA PRO A 59 0.61 15.73 -5.96
C PRO A 59 1.47 15.87 -4.68
N ASP A 60 2.63 16.52 -4.79
CA ASP A 60 3.63 16.63 -3.71
C ASP A 60 3.06 17.24 -2.41
N GLU A 61 2.06 18.12 -2.49
CA GLU A 61 1.38 18.71 -1.31
C GLU A 61 0.64 17.68 -0.43
N GLU A 62 0.12 16.57 -0.99
CA GLU A 62 -0.56 15.53 -0.20
C GLU A 62 0.42 14.53 0.43
N LEU A 63 1.66 14.43 -0.08
CA LEU A 63 2.70 13.52 0.42
C LEU A 63 3.43 14.05 1.66
N GLU A 64 3.44 15.36 1.87
CA GLU A 64 4.08 15.99 3.04
C GLU A 64 3.24 15.84 4.32
N ASP A 65 1.91 15.82 4.21
CA ASP A 65 0.99 15.70 5.35
C ASP A 65 0.75 14.24 5.81
N GLU A 66 0.99 13.24 4.96
CA GLU A 66 0.78 11.81 5.28
C GLU A 66 2.06 10.97 5.18
N GLN A 67 3.23 11.45 5.67
CA GLN A 67 4.35 10.53 5.90
C GLN A 67 3.92 9.43 6.87
N PRO A 68 3.80 8.15 6.44
CA PRO A 68 3.64 7.06 7.36
C PRO A 68 4.96 7.01 8.11
N GLN A 69 4.94 7.19 9.43
CA GLN A 69 6.11 6.90 10.24
C GLN A 69 6.48 5.44 9.97
N ALA A 70 7.48 5.25 9.09
CA ALA A 70 8.15 3.99 8.92
C ALA A 70 8.55 3.57 10.33
N THR A 71 7.92 2.51 10.83
CA THR A 71 8.23 1.87 12.09
C THR A 71 9.75 1.71 12.11
N LYS A 72 10.44 2.58 12.87
CA LYS A 72 11.89 2.50 13.05
C LYS A 72 12.15 1.13 13.66
N SER A 73 12.49 0.15 12.84
CA SER A 73 13.10 -1.09 13.27
C SER A 73 14.43 -0.69 13.89
N THR A 74 14.39 -0.37 15.17
CA THR A 74 15.58 -0.09 15.97
C THR A 74 16.16 -1.48 16.24
N PRO A 75 17.31 -1.87 15.67
CA PRO A 75 17.95 -3.09 16.11
C PRO A 75 18.39 -2.85 17.55
N VAL A 76 17.78 -3.54 18.50
CA VAL A 76 18.25 -3.60 19.88
C VAL A 76 19.62 -4.27 19.85
N TYR A 77 20.68 -3.46 19.77
CA TYR A 77 22.05 -3.94 19.81
C TYR A 77 22.35 -4.40 21.24
N HIS A 78 22.36 -5.72 21.47
CA HIS A 78 22.70 -6.32 22.75
C HIS A 78 24.19 -6.06 23.04
N LYS A 79 24.48 -5.02 23.82
CA LYS A 79 25.83 -4.72 24.30
C LYS A 79 26.25 -5.83 25.28
N ARG A 80 27.04 -6.82 24.80
CA ARG A 80 27.71 -7.80 25.68
C ARG A 80 28.61 -7.03 26.65
N THR A 81 28.24 -7.03 27.93
CA THR A 81 29.11 -6.54 29.00
C THR A 81 30.30 -7.50 29.14
N ARG A 82 31.47 -7.04 28.69
CA ARG A 82 32.75 -7.70 28.94
C ARG A 82 33.10 -7.48 30.41
N LYS A 83 32.92 -8.51 31.25
CA LYS A 83 33.32 -8.49 32.66
C LYS A 83 34.84 -8.65 32.72
N SER A 84 35.54 -7.54 32.96
CA SER A 84 36.96 -7.53 33.31
C SER A 84 37.11 -8.22 34.67
N ARG A 85 37.99 -9.22 34.74
CA ARG A 85 38.57 -9.75 35.98
C ARG A 85 40.07 -9.60 35.87
#